data_AF-I2PWP2-F1
#
_entry.id   AF-I2PWP2-F1
#
_cell.length_a   1.000
_cell.length_b   1.000
_cell.length_c   1.000
_cell.angle_alpha   90.00
_cell.angle_beta   90.00
_cell.angle_gamma   90.00
#
_symmetry.space_group_name_H-M   'P 1'
#
loop_
_entity.id
_entity.type
_entity.pdbx_description
1 polymer ?
#
loop_
_entity_poly.entity_id
_entity_poly.type
_entity_poly.pdbx_seq_one_letter_code
_entity_poly.pdbx_strand_id
1 'polypeptide(L)'
;MITTKHPMHILAGKIRRLYAVHFRKGYVARQLKKRRGDCHQCGTCCHFSLTCPMLTSNKLCRIYGKCRPKACRLFPLDQKDIIDVARCGGVCGYRFDAPGKAGKPE
;
A
#
# COMPACT_ATOMS: atom_id res chain seq x y z
N MET A 1 15.97 6.10 18.86
CA MET A 1 16.75 4.97 18.30
C MET A 1 15.86 4.26 17.29
N ILE A 2 16.15 4.39 16.00
CA ILE A 2 15.36 3.77 14.93
C ILE A 2 15.80 2.30 14.88
N THR A 3 15.01 1.40 15.45
CA THR A 3 15.27 -0.04 15.40
C THR A 3 15.23 -0.51 13.95
N THR A 4 16.41 -0.67 13.36
CA THR A 4 16.68 -1.34 12.10
C THR A 4 16.36 -2.83 12.24
N LYS A 5 15.08 -3.19 12.36
CA LYS A 5 14.65 -4.59 12.36
C LYS A 5 13.55 -4.76 11.33
N HIS A 6 13.87 -5.56 10.30
CA HIS A 6 13.00 -6.20 9.29
C HIS A 6 13.00 -5.65 7.85
N PRO A 7 14.16 -5.49 7.17
CA PRO A 7 14.20 -5.28 5.72
C PRO A 7 13.51 -6.42 4.93
N MET A 8 13.53 -7.64 5.46
CA MET A 8 13.00 -8.85 4.81
C MET A 8 11.48 -8.83 4.63
N HIS A 9 10.72 -8.39 5.65
CA HIS A 9 9.26 -8.39 5.57
C HIS A 9 8.75 -7.35 4.56
N ILE A 10 9.44 -6.21 4.47
CA ILE A 10 9.04 -5.14 3.56
C ILE A 10 9.41 -5.47 2.10
N LEU A 11 10.59 -6.04 1.88
CA LEU A 11 11.00 -6.53 0.56
C LEU A 11 10.05 -7.64 0.07
N ALA A 12 9.73 -8.60 0.94
CA ALA A 12 8.73 -9.63 0.67
C ALA A 12 7.36 -9.03 0.32
N GLY A 13 6.95 -7.96 1.01
CA GLY A 13 5.74 -7.21 0.69
C GLY A 13 5.74 -6.63 -0.73
N LYS A 14 6.87 -6.14 -1.23
CA LYS A 14 7.00 -5.59 -2.60
C LYS A 14 6.99 -6.69 -3.65
N ILE A 15 7.72 -7.78 -3.43
CA ILE A 15 7.71 -8.97 -4.31
C ILE A 15 6.30 -9.56 -4.39
N ARG A 16 5.64 -9.72 -3.24
CA ARG A 16 4.25 -10.18 -3.17
C ARG A 16 3.31 -9.27 -3.94
N ARG A 17 3.46 -7.95 -3.80
CA ARG A 17 2.64 -6.96 -4.54
C ARG A 17 2.90 -7.03 -6.04
N LEU A 18 4.15 -7.04 -6.48
CA LEU A 18 4.51 -7.17 -7.89
C LEU A 18 3.95 -8.47 -8.47
N TYR A 19 4.23 -9.60 -7.81
CA TYR A 19 3.71 -10.90 -8.22
C TYR A 19 2.18 -10.92 -8.30
N ALA A 20 1.47 -10.41 -7.28
CA ALA A 20 0.02 -10.41 -7.30
C ALA A 20 -0.58 -9.50 -8.37
N VAL A 21 0.03 -8.33 -8.63
CA VAL A 21 -0.40 -7.40 -9.68
C VAL A 21 -0.22 -7.98 -11.08
N HIS A 22 0.82 -8.77 -11.31
CA HIS A 22 1.10 -9.38 -12.61
C HIS A 22 0.38 -10.72 -12.80
N PHE A 23 0.44 -11.62 -11.81
CA PHE A 23 -0.02 -13.01 -11.92
C PHE A 23 -1.39 -13.27 -11.27
N ARG A 24 -1.80 -12.50 -10.25
CA ARG A 24 -3.07 -12.73 -9.51
C ARG A 24 -4.08 -11.61 -9.69
N LYS A 25 -4.39 -11.25 -10.94
CA LYS A 25 -5.35 -10.19 -11.30
C LYS A 25 -6.72 -10.35 -10.61
N GLY A 26 -7.25 -11.57 -10.52
CA GLY A 26 -8.53 -11.85 -9.85
C GLY A 26 -8.50 -11.58 -8.34
N TYR A 27 -7.37 -11.87 -7.68
CA TYR A 27 -7.18 -11.52 -6.27
C TYR A 27 -7.12 -10.00 -6.09
N VAL A 28 -6.35 -9.30 -6.94
CA VAL A 28 -6.24 -7.83 -6.92
C VAL A 28 -7.62 -7.19 -7.08
N ALA A 29 -8.40 -7.62 -8.08
CA ALA A 29 -9.74 -7.09 -8.32
C ALA A 29 -10.66 -7.28 -7.10
N ARG A 30 -10.64 -8.45 -6.46
CA ARG A 30 -11.42 -8.71 -5.23
C ARG A 30 -11.00 -7.82 -4.08
N GLN A 31 -9.69 -7.59 -3.91
CA GLN A 31 -9.21 -6.71 -2.84
C GLN A 31 -9.55 -5.25 -3.10
N LEU A 32 -9.40 -4.77 -4.34
CA LEU A 32 -9.80 -3.41 -4.70
C LEU A 32 -11.29 -3.14 -4.44
N LYS A 33 -12.16 -4.13 -4.67
CA LYS A 33 -13.59 -4.03 -4.33
C LYS A 33 -13.87 -3.87 -2.84
N LYS A 34 -12.99 -4.38 -1.98
CA LYS A 34 -13.07 -4.27 -0.50
C LYS A 34 -12.33 -3.05 0.04
N ARG A 35 -11.48 -2.43 -0.78
CA ARG A 35 -10.67 -1.28 -0.40
C ARG A 35 -11.56 -0.03 -0.36
N ARG A 36 -11.42 0.74 0.71
CA ARG A 36 -12.11 2.02 0.93
C ARG A 36 -11.12 3.09 1.38
N GLY A 37 -11.52 4.35 1.23
CA GLY A 37 -10.69 5.51 1.54
C GLY A 37 -9.70 5.86 0.44
N ASP A 38 -8.79 6.78 0.75
CA ASP A 38 -7.91 7.42 -0.22
C ASP A 38 -6.47 7.56 0.30
N CYS A 39 -5.54 7.81 -0.61
CA CYS A 39 -4.14 7.99 -0.23
C CYS A 39 -3.92 9.40 0.36
N HIS A 40 -3.59 9.47 1.64
CA HIS A 40 -3.23 10.74 2.32
C HIS A 40 -1.81 11.23 2.00
N GLN A 41 -1.13 10.62 1.03
CA GLN A 41 0.26 10.93 0.68
C GLN A 41 1.23 10.97 1.89
N CYS A 42 1.00 10.12 2.90
CA CYS A 42 1.83 10.09 4.13
C CYS A 42 3.31 9.75 3.91
N GLY A 43 3.68 9.31 2.71
CA GLY A 43 5.07 9.01 2.31
C GLY A 43 5.63 7.71 2.89
N THR A 44 5.03 7.14 3.95
CA THR A 44 5.52 5.92 4.60
C THR A 44 5.61 4.74 3.64
N CYS A 45 4.61 4.54 2.79
CA CYS A 45 4.63 3.46 1.81
C CYS A 45 5.71 3.61 0.72
N CYS A 46 6.20 4.84 0.51
CA CYS A 46 7.27 5.17 -0.43
C CYS A 46 8.67 5.06 0.20
N HIS A 47 8.77 5.02 1.54
CA HIS A 47 10.03 4.94 2.30
C HIS A 47 10.37 3.51 2.76
N PHE A 48 9.48 2.56 2.50
CA PHE A 48 9.47 1.23 3.09
C PHE A 48 10.76 0.37 2.98
N SER A 49 11.52 0.46 1.89
CA SER A 49 12.72 -0.39 1.69
C SER A 49 13.86 0.36 1.04
N LEU A 50 13.55 1.07 -0.05
CA LEU A 50 14.43 2.00 -0.70
C LEU A 50 13.60 3.26 -0.89
N THR A 51 14.12 4.39 -0.45
CA THR A 51 13.48 5.69 -0.63
C THR A 51 13.13 5.84 -2.10
N CYS A 52 11.84 5.91 -2.41
CA CYS A 52 11.38 6.09 -3.78
C CYS A 52 12.02 7.36 -4.36
N PRO A 53 12.67 7.32 -5.53
CA PRO A 53 13.32 8.51 -6.11
C PRO A 53 12.32 9.61 -6.47
N MET A 54 11.04 9.26 -6.56
CA MET A 54 9.94 10.19 -6.85
C MET A 54 9.32 10.79 -5.58
N LEU A 55 9.82 10.45 -4.39
CA LEU A 55 9.40 11.04 -3.12
C LEU A 55 10.19 12.33 -2.88
N THR A 56 9.49 13.42 -2.66
CA THR A 56 10.09 14.73 -2.32
C THR A 56 10.38 14.83 -0.83
N SER A 57 11.20 15.81 -0.42
CA SER A 57 11.50 16.10 0.99
C SER A 57 10.24 16.41 1.82
N ASN A 58 9.20 16.94 1.18
CA ASN A 58 7.90 17.22 1.79
C ASN A 58 7.00 15.97 1.89
N LYS A 59 7.56 14.76 1.69
CA LYS A 59 6.84 13.46 1.68
C LYS A 59 5.77 13.33 0.60
N LEU A 60 5.76 14.23 -0.39
CA LEU A 60 4.83 14.19 -1.53
C LEU A 60 5.41 13.38 -2.68
N CYS A 61 4.55 12.67 -3.42
CA CYS A 61 4.95 11.93 -4.60
C CYS A 61 4.89 12.83 -5.85
N ARG A 62 6.04 13.05 -6.50
CA ARG A 62 6.18 13.94 -7.67
C ARG A 62 5.34 13.52 -8.89
N ILE A 63 5.07 12.22 -9.00
CA ILE A 63 4.27 11.62 -10.09
C ILE A 63 2.87 11.20 -9.64
N TYR A 64 2.39 11.74 -8.51
CA TYR A 64 1.04 11.46 -8.03
C TYR A 64 0.01 11.91 -9.08
N GLY A 65 -0.87 11.01 -9.52
CA GLY A 65 -1.84 11.27 -10.60
C GLY A 65 -1.29 11.23 -12.04
N LYS A 66 0.04 11.14 -12.22
CA LYS A 66 0.69 11.00 -13.53
C LYS A 66 1.02 9.52 -13.81
N CYS A 67 2.29 9.21 -14.02
CA CYS A 67 2.77 7.87 -14.38
C CYS A 67 3.03 6.97 -13.16
N ARG A 68 2.05 6.79 -12.25
CA ARG A 68 2.25 5.86 -11.12
C ARG A 68 2.30 4.40 -11.61
N PRO A 69 3.34 3.63 -11.27
CA PRO A 69 3.40 2.21 -11.56
C PRO A 69 2.16 1.48 -11.00
N LYS A 70 1.74 0.39 -11.65
CA LYS A 70 0.57 -0.38 -11.20
C LYS A 70 0.69 -0.80 -9.72
N ALA A 71 1.88 -1.22 -9.29
CA ALA A 71 2.14 -1.55 -7.88
C ALA A 71 1.88 -0.39 -6.91
N CYS A 72 2.12 0.86 -7.31
CA CYS A 72 1.85 2.05 -6.49
C CYS A 72 0.37 2.45 -6.50
N ARG A 73 -0.33 2.27 -7.62
CA ARG A 73 -1.77 2.58 -7.75
C ARG A 73 -2.66 1.58 -7.01
N LEU A 74 -2.24 0.32 -7.04
CA LEU A 74 -2.95 -0.79 -6.43
C LEU A 74 -2.58 -0.98 -4.96
N PHE A 75 -1.69 -0.14 -4.43
CA PHE A 75 -1.36 -0.12 -3.01
C PHE A 75 -2.43 0.64 -2.19
N PRO A 76 -2.78 0.17 -0.99
CA PRO A 76 -2.49 -1.15 -0.44
C PRO A 76 -3.26 -2.23 -1.19
N LEU A 77 -2.66 -3.42 -1.29
CA LEU A 77 -3.26 -4.57 -1.94
C LEU A 77 -4.15 -5.37 -0.99
N ASP A 78 -3.81 -5.43 0.30
CA ASP A 78 -4.63 -6.06 1.35
C ASP A 78 -4.30 -5.48 2.73
N GLN A 79 -4.97 -5.99 3.78
CA GLN A 79 -4.78 -5.53 5.15
C GLN A 79 -3.32 -5.64 5.64
N LYS A 80 -2.56 -6.62 5.13
CA LYS A 80 -1.15 -6.81 5.51
C LYS A 80 -0.29 -5.60 5.13
N ASP A 81 -0.56 -5.00 3.98
CA ASP A 81 0.15 -3.79 3.55
C ASP A 81 -0.13 -2.59 4.47
N ILE A 82 -1.34 -2.48 5.02
CA ILE A 82 -1.70 -1.42 5.99
C ILE A 82 -0.99 -1.66 7.32
N ILE A 83 -0.97 -2.92 7.79
CA ILE A 83 -0.26 -3.31 9.01
C ILE A 83 1.23 -3.00 8.89
N ASP A 84 1.84 -3.25 7.73
CA ASP A 84 3.22 -2.87 7.49
C ASP A 84 3.42 -1.35 7.61
N VAL A 85 2.46 -0.53 7.13
CA VAL A 85 2.58 0.94 7.20
C VAL A 85 2.53 1.40 8.64
N ALA A 86 1.62 0.82 9.43
CA ALA A 86 1.50 1.05 10.86
C ALA A 86 2.78 0.67 11.62
N ARG A 87 3.39 -0.48 11.27
CA ARG A 87 4.67 -0.91 11.86
C ARG A 87 5.83 0.05 11.58
N CYS A 88 5.79 0.76 10.46
CA CYS A 88 6.74 1.82 10.12
C CYS A 88 6.33 3.19 10.67
N GLY A 89 5.36 3.26 11.59
CA GLY A 89 4.91 4.51 12.23
C GLY A 89 4.05 5.39 11.32
N GLY A 90 3.56 4.87 10.19
CA GLY A 90 2.66 5.60 9.30
C GLY A 90 1.19 5.25 9.55
N VAL A 91 0.31 6.18 9.19
CA VAL A 91 -1.14 5.92 9.13
C VAL A 91 -1.56 5.90 7.67
N CYS A 92 -2.13 4.77 7.23
CA CYS A 92 -2.67 4.64 5.87
C CYS A 92 -4.11 5.15 5.83
N GLY A 93 -4.46 5.99 4.86
CA GLY A 93 -5.85 6.45 4.66
C GLY A 93 -6.79 5.40 4.05
N TYR A 94 -6.21 4.32 3.50
CA TYR A 94 -6.98 3.19 3.01
C TYR A 94 -7.32 2.21 4.15
N ARG A 95 -8.46 1.54 4.01
CA ARG A 95 -8.92 0.45 4.88
C ARG A 95 -9.54 -0.67 4.04
N PHE A 96 -9.60 -1.88 4.61
CA PHE A 96 -10.33 -3.00 4.03
C PHE A 96 -11.49 -3.37 4.93
N ASP A 97 -12.69 -3.48 4.35
CA ASP A 97 -13.84 -3.99 5.08
C ASP A 97 -13.61 -5.46 5.45
N ALA A 98 -13.89 -5.81 6.70
CA ALA A 98 -13.80 -7.19 7.17
C ALA A 98 -14.69 -8.11 6.29
N PRO A 99 -14.31 -9.38 6.09
CA PRO A 99 -15.19 -10.35 5.44
C PRO A 99 -16.43 -10.57 6.32
N GLY A 100 -17.49 -9.80 6.09
CA GLY A 100 -18.72 -9.86 6.90
C GLY A 100 -19.63 -8.63 6.80
N LYS A 101 -19.17 -7.52 6.22
CA LYS A 101 -20.01 -6.34 5.98
C LYS A 101 -19.94 -5.95 4.50
N ALA A 102 -20.30 -6.89 3.61
CA ALA A 102 -20.77 -6.46 2.30
C ALA A 102 -22.06 -5.67 2.57
N GLY A 103 -22.03 -4.37 2.25
CA GLY A 103 -23.15 -3.47 2.50
C GLY A 103 -24.47 -4.08 2.02
N LYS A 104 -25.43 -4.16 2.94
CA LYS A 104 -26.84 -4.28 2.57
C LYS A 104 -27.21 -2.93 1.93
N PRO A 105 -27.68 -2.88 0.67
CA PRO A 105 -28.29 -1.68 0.16
C PRO A 105 -29.59 -1.45 0.95
N GLU A 106 -29.75 -0.23 1.43
CA GLU A 106 -30.99 0.33 1.98
C GLU A 106 -31.90 0.83 0.86
#